data_AF-A0A9W9VSD2-F1
#
_entry.id   AF-A0A9W9VSD2-F1
#
_cell.length_a   1.000
_cell.length_b   1.000
_cell.length_c   1.000
_cell.angle_alpha   90.00
_cell.angle_beta   90.00
_cell.angle_gamma   90.00
#
_symmetry.space_group_name_H-M   'P 1'
#
loop_
_entity.id
_entity.type
_entity.pdbx_description
1 polymer ?
#
loop_
_entity_poly.entity_id
_entity_poly.type
_entity_poly.pdbx_seq_one_letter_code
_entity_poly.pdbx_strand_id
1 'polypeptide(L)'
;MDASSLKAILTSDNFPHASEISRATSPGGEPAAVNGSSEPKARVRPRTYPYFDYLPYPLEDETERERTLREILNQLYVSVEAGDFSPGAVHWTRELRGWLSLKFDPTRKERINLVKLYYELSLAPGIDPGVSERFASMFMLLTKRKHYLRPVKDLTLDWKPLYKELKAFVLPTESGLVHSTNLKRNVKTLTKLCAFAQLFIDPCEVPAMLEEFLPHYTTSFSEGAFVVAGLINLLLPTSPAPADRQDLLPQTYLPTHFHLWSLVGRSKTFDTTYLDYLSRLARDSLTAAQIPFSEHGLFTKEQSSLIFTATLRLLEIPVGQSSSPYSALVDISSGLGIMLDRDTRKHPCCPPHRPLDSNVALSCLSGV
;
A
#
# COMPACT_ATOMS: atom_id res chain seq x y z
N MET A 1 33.18 33.48 31.86
CA MET A 1 32.17 34.50 32.21
C MET A 1 31.23 34.58 31.01
N ASP A 2 30.54 33.50 30.70
CA ASP A 2 29.28 33.00 31.32
C ASP A 2 28.08 33.71 30.69
N ALA A 3 27.35 32.99 29.82
CA ALA A 3 26.07 32.32 30.09
C ALA A 3 24.89 33.28 29.79
N SER A 4 23.85 32.96 29.02
CA SER A 4 23.14 31.69 28.86
C SER A 4 22.22 31.79 27.63
N SER A 5 22.40 30.89 26.66
CA SER A 5 21.36 30.62 25.65
C SER A 5 20.64 29.36 26.13
N LEU A 6 19.38 29.52 26.54
CA LEU A 6 18.53 28.45 27.05
C LEU A 6 18.39 27.35 25.99
N LYS A 7 19.00 26.19 26.27
CA LYS A 7 18.71 24.92 25.58
C LYS A 7 17.25 24.58 25.85
N ALA A 8 16.39 24.76 24.85
CA ALA A 8 15.03 24.25 24.88
C ALA A 8 15.08 22.72 24.95
N ILE A 9 14.65 22.17 26.08
CA ILE A 9 14.46 20.73 26.27
C ILE A 9 13.33 20.30 25.34
N LEU A 10 13.65 19.39 24.42
CA LEU A 10 12.69 18.79 23.49
C LEU A 10 11.66 17.97 24.27
N THR A 11 10.45 18.52 24.43
CA THR A 11 9.27 17.83 24.97
C THR A 11 8.30 17.46 23.84
N SER A 12 7.46 16.46 24.11
CA SER A 12 6.53 15.79 23.18
C SER A 12 5.49 16.68 22.51
N ASP A 13 5.42 17.96 22.89
CA ASP A 13 4.29 18.83 22.54
C ASP A 13 4.49 19.62 21.24
N ASN A 14 5.68 19.55 20.62
CA ASN A 14 5.99 20.29 19.39
C ASN A 14 5.79 19.50 18.08
N PHE A 15 5.11 18.34 18.10
CA PHE A 15 4.73 17.61 16.89
C PHE A 15 3.26 17.12 16.95
N PRO A 16 2.34 17.67 16.14
CA PRO A 16 0.98 17.13 16.01
C PRO A 16 0.90 15.80 15.21
N HIS A 17 2.02 15.11 14.96
CA HIS A 17 2.09 13.89 14.15
C HIS A 17 2.97 12.75 14.73
N ALA A 18 3.42 12.85 15.99
CA ALA A 18 4.31 11.86 16.60
C ALA A 18 3.70 10.46 16.84
N SER A 19 2.38 10.29 16.69
CA SER A 19 1.68 9.01 16.90
C SER A 19 1.51 8.15 15.65
N GLU A 20 2.10 8.51 14.51
CA GLU A 20 2.03 7.73 13.26
C GLU A 20 3.24 6.81 13.02
N ILE A 21 4.02 6.47 14.06
CA ILE A 21 5.09 5.49 13.96
C ILE A 21 4.55 4.13 14.42
N SER A 22 4.64 3.13 13.54
CA SER A 22 4.24 1.73 13.75
C SER A 22 2.74 1.41 13.64
N ARG A 23 2.19 1.49 12.42
CA ARG A 23 1.04 0.65 12.04
C ARG A 23 1.51 -0.78 11.77
N ALA A 24 1.85 -1.52 12.81
CA ALA A 24 1.82 -2.97 12.75
C ALA A 24 0.35 -3.37 12.51
N THR A 25 0.03 -3.76 11.28
CA THR A 25 -1.28 -4.32 10.94
C THR A 25 -1.34 -5.73 11.52
N SER A 26 -1.55 -5.84 12.83
CA SER A 26 -1.85 -7.10 13.47
C SER A 26 -3.07 -7.71 12.77
N PRO A 27 -3.05 -9.00 12.41
CA PRO A 27 -4.16 -9.58 11.69
C PRO A 27 -5.41 -9.47 12.56
N GLY A 28 -6.43 -8.81 12.03
CA GLY A 28 -7.65 -8.54 12.78
C GLY A 28 -8.29 -9.86 13.20
N GLY A 29 -8.34 -10.11 14.51
CA GLY A 29 -9.10 -11.22 15.06
C GLY A 29 -10.55 -11.18 14.57
N GLU A 30 -11.11 -12.36 14.32
CA GLU A 30 -12.51 -12.49 13.91
C GLU A 30 -13.43 -11.83 14.95
N PRO A 31 -14.46 -11.08 14.54
CA PRO A 31 -15.44 -10.58 15.48
C PRO A 31 -16.21 -11.76 16.06
N ALA A 32 -16.46 -11.74 17.37
CA ALA A 32 -17.41 -12.66 18.00
C ALA A 32 -18.74 -12.63 17.21
N ALA A 33 -19.14 -13.79 16.68
CA ALA A 33 -20.39 -13.97 15.99
C ALA A 33 -21.53 -13.72 16.99
N VAL A 34 -22.11 -12.52 16.98
CA VAL A 34 -23.38 -12.27 17.66
C VAL A 34 -24.46 -12.82 16.75
N ASN A 35 -24.97 -14.00 17.10
CA ASN A 35 -26.20 -14.55 16.55
C ASN A 35 -27.32 -13.52 16.70
N GLY A 36 -27.90 -13.07 15.59
CA GLY A 36 -29.06 -12.19 15.61
C GLY A 36 -29.22 -11.38 14.34
N SER A 37 -30.32 -11.64 13.63
CA SER A 37 -30.86 -10.88 12.51
C SER A 37 -30.97 -9.39 12.82
N SER A 38 -29.91 -8.65 12.55
CA SER A 38 -29.90 -7.18 12.57
C SER A 38 -29.24 -6.70 11.28
N GLU A 39 -29.83 -5.67 10.68
CA GLU A 39 -29.47 -5.05 9.41
C GLU A 39 -27.95 -4.97 9.17
N PRO A 40 -27.48 -4.97 7.91
CA PRO A 40 -26.05 -5.02 7.60
C PRO A 40 -25.32 -3.82 8.19
N LYS A 41 -24.81 -3.99 9.41
CA LYS A 41 -24.13 -2.94 10.17
C LYS A 41 -23.01 -2.36 9.30
N ALA A 42 -23.01 -1.03 9.20
CA ALA A 42 -22.02 -0.24 8.46
C ALA A 42 -20.57 -0.53 8.88
N ARG A 43 -20.38 -1.12 10.08
CA ARG A 43 -19.07 -1.47 10.65
C ARG A 43 -19.06 -2.87 11.23
N VAL A 44 -17.91 -3.52 11.11
CA VAL A 44 -17.62 -4.78 11.79
C VAL A 44 -17.31 -4.55 13.28
N ARG A 45 -16.69 -3.41 13.61
CA ARG A 45 -16.33 -3.01 14.98
C ARG A 45 -16.95 -1.66 15.35
N PRO A 46 -17.61 -1.53 16.51
CA PRO A 46 -18.14 -0.24 16.99
C PRO A 46 -17.00 0.76 17.24
N ARG A 47 -17.34 2.05 17.32
CA ARG A 47 -16.39 3.11 17.63
C ARG A 47 -16.00 3.03 19.10
N THR A 48 -14.72 3.22 19.39
CA THR A 48 -14.21 3.26 20.78
C THR A 48 -14.72 4.49 21.54
N TYR A 49 -14.93 5.62 20.85
CA TYR A 49 -15.43 6.85 21.44
C TYR A 49 -16.81 7.20 20.85
N PRO A 50 -17.86 7.34 21.68
CA PRO A 50 -19.19 7.70 21.22
C PRO A 50 -19.27 9.21 21.01
N TYR A 51 -18.88 9.66 19.82
CA TYR A 51 -18.81 11.09 19.47
C TYR A 51 -20.15 11.82 19.62
N PHE A 52 -21.25 11.14 19.30
CA PHE A 52 -22.58 11.73 19.26
C PHE A 52 -23.09 12.10 20.67
N ASP A 53 -22.82 11.26 21.66
CA ASP A 53 -23.36 11.44 23.02
C ASP A 53 -22.76 12.64 23.77
N TYR A 54 -21.60 13.14 23.34
CA TYR A 54 -20.85 14.21 24.03
C TYR A 54 -20.90 15.57 23.33
N LEU A 55 -21.66 15.70 22.24
CA LEU A 55 -21.77 16.98 21.54
C LEU A 55 -22.71 17.92 22.30
N PRO A 56 -22.35 19.20 22.50
CA PRO A 56 -23.13 20.15 23.30
C PRO A 56 -24.35 20.72 22.54
N TYR A 57 -24.70 20.15 21.39
CA TYR A 57 -25.79 20.58 20.52
C TYR A 57 -26.65 19.39 20.08
N PRO A 58 -27.94 19.61 19.77
CA PRO A 58 -28.82 18.56 19.30
C PRO A 58 -28.32 18.00 17.96
N LEU A 59 -28.39 16.68 17.83
CA LEU A 59 -27.94 15.97 16.65
C LEU A 59 -29.08 15.81 15.64
N GLU A 60 -28.71 15.77 14.36
CA GLU A 60 -29.59 15.40 13.27
C GLU A 60 -30.09 13.97 13.43
N ASP A 61 -31.33 13.73 13.01
CA ASP A 61 -31.93 12.41 13.07
C ASP A 61 -31.24 11.44 12.08
N GLU A 62 -31.32 10.13 12.34
CA GLU A 62 -30.82 9.12 11.41
C GLU A 62 -31.49 9.21 10.04
N THR A 63 -32.78 9.53 10.01
CA THR A 63 -33.55 9.67 8.78
C THR A 63 -33.08 10.86 7.91
N GLU A 64 -32.73 11.98 8.54
CA GLU A 64 -32.18 13.16 7.87
C GLU A 64 -30.80 12.86 7.29
N ARG A 65 -29.94 12.18 8.05
CA ARG A 65 -28.60 11.76 7.58
C ARG A 65 -28.66 10.84 6.37
N GLU A 66 -29.58 9.88 6.37
CA GLU A 66 -29.82 9.02 5.21
C GLU A 66 -30.38 9.77 4.01
N ARG A 67 -31.31 10.70 4.22
CA ARG A 67 -31.87 11.54 3.16
C ARG A 67 -30.76 12.35 2.48
N THR A 68 -29.91 13.00 3.25
CA THR A 68 -28.75 13.76 2.76
C THR A 68 -27.79 12.86 2.00
N LEU A 69 -27.51 11.64 2.49
CA LEU A 69 -26.68 10.67 1.76
C LEU A 69 -27.31 10.30 0.41
N ARG A 70 -28.60 9.98 0.37
CA ARG A 70 -29.30 9.64 -0.87
C ARG A 70 -29.30 10.78 -1.87
N GLU A 71 -29.44 12.02 -1.41
CA GLU A 71 -29.35 13.21 -2.26
C GLU A 71 -27.95 13.34 -2.88
N ILE A 72 -26.89 13.24 -2.07
CA ILE A 72 -25.51 13.26 -2.56
C ILE A 72 -25.27 12.15 -3.60
N LEU A 73 -25.75 10.93 -3.33
CA LEU A 73 -25.59 9.78 -4.23
C LEU A 73 -26.36 9.97 -5.54
N ASN A 74 -27.60 10.48 -5.48
CA ASN A 74 -28.41 10.72 -6.67
C ASN A 74 -27.77 11.79 -7.57
N GLN A 75 -27.33 12.90 -6.98
CA GLN A 75 -26.70 13.96 -7.76
C GLN A 75 -25.33 13.57 -8.30
N LEU A 76 -24.57 12.75 -7.55
CA LEU A 76 -23.34 12.15 -8.05
C LEU A 76 -23.62 11.24 -9.26
N TYR A 77 -24.66 10.40 -9.18
CA TYR A 77 -25.07 9.53 -10.28
C TYR A 77 -25.46 10.33 -11.53
N VAL A 78 -26.33 11.33 -11.38
CA VAL A 78 -26.74 12.22 -12.48
C VAL A 78 -25.55 12.94 -13.12
N SER A 79 -24.59 13.42 -12.31
CA SER A 79 -23.39 14.08 -12.82
C SER A 79 -22.51 13.13 -13.65
N VAL A 80 -22.34 11.90 -13.18
CA VAL A 80 -21.54 10.88 -13.87
C VAL A 80 -22.23 10.40 -15.15
N GLU A 81 -23.55 10.19 -15.12
CA GLU A 81 -24.34 9.80 -16.30
C GLU A 81 -24.35 10.89 -17.36
N ALA A 82 -24.41 12.16 -16.96
CA ALA A 82 -24.30 13.31 -17.86
C ALA A 82 -22.88 13.54 -18.41
N GLY A 83 -21.86 12.83 -17.90
CA GLY A 83 -20.46 13.04 -18.25
C GLY A 83 -19.85 14.33 -17.66
N ASP A 84 -20.55 15.01 -16.75
CA ASP A 84 -20.05 16.19 -16.03
C ASP A 84 -19.16 15.75 -14.85
N PHE A 85 -17.93 15.37 -15.17
CA PHE A 85 -16.94 15.00 -14.16
C PHE A 85 -16.46 16.22 -13.36
N SER A 86 -16.40 17.39 -13.98
CA SER A 86 -16.03 18.66 -13.35
C SER A 86 -16.80 19.82 -13.99
N PRO A 87 -17.59 20.59 -13.21
CA PRO A 87 -17.60 20.63 -11.75
C PRO A 87 -18.49 19.59 -11.05
N GLY A 88 -19.44 18.94 -11.75
CA GLY A 88 -20.52 18.16 -11.13
C GLY A 88 -20.07 17.04 -10.19
N ALA A 89 -19.49 15.97 -10.74
CA ALA A 89 -19.10 14.80 -9.94
C ALA A 89 -18.04 15.14 -8.87
N VAL A 90 -17.13 16.07 -9.18
CA VAL A 90 -16.14 16.58 -8.23
C VAL A 90 -16.80 17.31 -7.04
N HIS A 91 -17.83 18.13 -7.29
CA HIS A 91 -18.56 18.83 -6.24
C HIS A 91 -19.22 17.82 -5.29
N TRP A 92 -20.00 16.88 -5.82
CA TRP A 92 -20.67 15.86 -5.00
C TRP A 92 -19.70 14.91 -4.30
N THR A 93 -18.53 14.65 -4.89
CA THR A 93 -17.44 13.92 -4.23
C THR A 93 -16.89 14.67 -3.01
N ARG A 94 -16.82 16.01 -3.07
CA ARG A 94 -16.41 16.83 -1.93
C ARG A 94 -17.47 16.81 -0.83
N GLU A 95 -18.74 16.92 -1.18
CA GLU A 95 -19.84 16.85 -0.21
C GLU A 95 -19.89 15.46 0.46
N LEU A 96 -19.72 14.38 -0.31
CA LEU A 96 -19.61 13.02 0.24
C LEU A 96 -18.42 12.88 1.20
N ARG A 97 -17.27 13.48 0.87
CA ARG A 97 -16.11 13.52 1.77
C ARG A 97 -16.40 14.28 3.06
N GLY A 98 -17.11 15.41 2.96
CA GLY A 98 -17.60 16.19 4.10
C GLY A 98 -18.50 15.33 5.00
N TRP A 99 -19.49 14.66 4.41
CA TRP A 99 -20.41 13.76 5.10
C TRP A 99 -19.68 12.63 5.83
N LEU A 100 -18.70 11.98 5.21
CA LEU A 100 -17.86 10.96 5.87
C LEU A 100 -16.98 11.54 6.99
N SER A 101 -16.57 12.81 6.88
CA SER A 101 -15.72 13.47 7.87
C SER A 101 -16.47 13.70 9.20
N LEU A 102 -17.79 13.95 9.11
CA LEU A 102 -18.76 14.04 10.22
C LEU A 102 -19.02 12.71 10.91
N LYS A 103 -18.23 11.69 10.59
CA LYS A 103 -18.29 10.37 11.22
C LYS A 103 -19.58 9.61 10.91
N PHE A 104 -20.35 10.03 9.92
CA PHE A 104 -21.44 9.24 9.38
C PHE A 104 -20.88 8.05 8.58
N ASP A 105 -21.47 6.88 8.79
CA ASP A 105 -21.00 5.63 8.21
C ASP A 105 -22.10 5.13 7.24
N PRO A 106 -21.83 5.06 5.92
CA PRO A 106 -22.81 4.55 4.97
C PRO A 106 -22.98 3.05 5.15
N THR A 107 -24.07 2.48 4.63
CA THR A 107 -24.26 1.02 4.68
C THR A 107 -23.13 0.30 3.95
N ARG A 108 -22.89 -0.97 4.30
CA ARG A 108 -21.81 -1.74 3.68
C ARG A 108 -21.99 -1.87 2.17
N LYS A 109 -23.24 -2.06 1.70
CA LYS A 109 -23.57 -2.18 0.28
C LYS A 109 -23.27 -0.89 -0.48
N GLU A 110 -23.71 0.25 0.05
CA GLU A 110 -23.41 1.56 -0.54
C GLU A 110 -21.91 1.82 -0.60
N ARG A 111 -21.17 1.49 0.47
CA ARG A 111 -19.71 1.63 0.48
C ARG A 111 -19.04 0.79 -0.61
N ILE A 112 -19.46 -0.47 -0.80
CA ILE A 112 -18.92 -1.35 -1.85
C ILE A 112 -19.17 -0.72 -3.23
N ASN A 113 -20.39 -0.26 -3.48
CA ASN A 113 -20.76 0.35 -4.76
C ASN A 113 -19.95 1.64 -5.02
N LEU A 114 -19.79 2.49 -4.00
CA LEU A 114 -18.95 3.69 -4.08
C LEU A 114 -17.49 3.35 -4.37
N VAL A 115 -16.93 2.31 -3.74
CA VAL A 115 -15.55 1.89 -3.99
C VAL A 115 -15.37 1.44 -5.44
N LYS A 116 -16.30 0.62 -5.97
CA LYS A 116 -16.26 0.19 -7.37
C LYS A 116 -16.35 1.38 -8.34
N LEU A 117 -17.32 2.26 -8.10
CA LEU A 117 -17.52 3.48 -8.89
C LEU A 117 -16.25 4.36 -8.90
N TYR A 118 -15.69 4.69 -7.73
CA TYR A 118 -14.49 5.54 -7.67
C TYR A 118 -13.24 4.84 -8.21
N TYR A 119 -13.16 3.51 -8.13
CA TYR A 119 -12.09 2.75 -8.76
C TYR A 119 -12.14 2.88 -10.29
N GLU A 120 -13.29 2.59 -10.88
CA GLU A 120 -13.52 2.71 -12.33
C GLU A 120 -13.34 4.15 -12.82
N LEU A 121 -13.93 5.13 -12.13
CA LEU A 121 -13.77 6.55 -12.46
C LEU A 121 -12.32 7.03 -12.35
N SER A 122 -11.53 6.50 -11.41
CA SER A 122 -10.12 6.89 -11.31
C SER A 122 -9.30 6.41 -12.52
N LEU A 123 -9.68 5.28 -13.12
CA LEU A 123 -8.99 4.62 -14.23
C LEU A 123 -9.65 4.85 -15.60
N ALA A 124 -10.80 5.53 -15.65
CA ALA A 124 -11.55 5.73 -16.90
C ALA A 124 -10.78 6.62 -17.90
N PRO A 125 -10.61 6.19 -19.16
CA PRO A 125 -9.87 6.96 -20.16
C PRO A 125 -10.57 8.28 -20.47
N GLY A 126 -9.80 9.34 -20.74
CA GLY A 126 -10.33 10.65 -21.14
C GLY A 126 -10.70 11.60 -19.99
N ILE A 127 -10.57 11.17 -18.74
CA ILE A 127 -10.75 12.05 -17.56
C ILE A 127 -9.48 12.87 -17.30
N ASP A 128 -9.66 14.15 -16.96
CA ASP A 128 -8.57 15.04 -16.55
C ASP A 128 -7.75 14.43 -15.39
N PRO A 129 -6.40 14.44 -15.44
CA PRO A 129 -5.56 13.87 -14.39
C PRO A 129 -5.84 14.43 -12.98
N GLY A 130 -6.17 15.72 -12.87
CA GLY A 130 -6.49 16.36 -11.59
C GLY A 130 -7.82 15.88 -11.01
N VAL A 131 -8.81 15.64 -11.88
CA VAL A 131 -10.10 15.03 -11.50
C VAL A 131 -9.91 13.56 -11.11
N SER A 132 -9.15 12.80 -11.91
CA SER A 132 -8.79 11.41 -11.61
C SER A 132 -8.10 11.27 -10.25
N GLU A 133 -7.20 12.19 -9.88
CA GLU A 133 -6.55 12.19 -8.57
C GLU A 133 -7.54 12.41 -7.41
N ARG A 134 -8.56 13.25 -7.60
CA ARG A 134 -9.62 13.46 -6.59
C ARG A 134 -10.44 12.18 -6.39
N PHE A 135 -10.77 11.48 -7.47
CA PHE A 135 -11.47 10.19 -7.42
C PHE A 135 -10.61 9.11 -6.77
N ALA A 136 -9.34 8.99 -7.13
CA ALA A 136 -8.39 8.08 -6.49
C ALA A 136 -8.26 8.37 -4.98
N SER A 137 -8.21 9.64 -4.59
CA SER A 137 -8.20 10.06 -3.18
C SER A 137 -9.47 9.65 -2.43
N MET A 138 -10.62 9.64 -3.11
CA MET A 138 -11.88 9.18 -2.53
C MET A 138 -11.90 7.65 -2.38
N PHE A 139 -11.46 6.92 -3.40
CA PHE A 139 -11.25 5.47 -3.31
C PHE A 139 -10.36 5.09 -2.12
N MET A 140 -9.21 5.76 -1.98
CA MET A 140 -8.29 5.53 -0.86
C MET A 140 -8.94 5.83 0.50
N LEU A 141 -9.77 6.86 0.61
CA LEU A 141 -10.50 7.18 1.85
C LEU A 141 -11.48 6.07 2.23
N LEU A 142 -12.22 5.55 1.25
CA LEU A 142 -13.24 4.52 1.46
C LEU A 142 -12.63 3.16 1.85
N THR A 143 -11.45 2.84 1.32
CA THR A 143 -10.74 1.57 1.53
C THR A 143 -9.71 1.62 2.67
N LYS A 144 -9.40 2.80 3.22
CA LYS A 144 -8.31 3.01 4.21
C LYS A 144 -8.37 2.09 5.43
N ARG A 145 -9.56 1.71 5.90
CA ARG A 145 -9.71 0.97 7.16
C ARG A 145 -10.38 -0.39 6.93
N LYS A 146 -9.66 -1.47 7.25
CA LYS A 146 -10.09 -2.87 7.09
C LYS A 146 -11.36 -3.24 7.88
N HIS A 147 -11.74 -2.46 8.91
CA HIS A 147 -12.97 -2.73 9.69
C HIS A 147 -14.27 -2.28 8.99
N TYR A 148 -14.18 -1.53 7.89
CA TYR A 148 -15.34 -1.15 7.08
C TYR A 148 -15.60 -2.11 5.92
N LEU A 149 -14.52 -2.67 5.34
CA LEU A 149 -14.58 -3.59 4.22
C LEU A 149 -13.56 -4.71 4.46
N ARG A 150 -14.04 -5.95 4.49
CA ARG A 150 -13.15 -7.11 4.55
C ARG A 150 -12.61 -7.40 3.15
N PRO A 151 -11.29 -7.42 2.97
CA PRO A 151 -10.71 -7.72 1.66
C PRO A 151 -11.10 -9.12 1.19
N VAL A 152 -11.28 -9.31 -0.12
CA VAL A 152 -11.64 -10.56 -0.83
C VAL A 152 -13.05 -11.12 -0.48
N LYS A 153 -13.52 -11.00 0.76
CA LYS A 153 -14.86 -11.45 1.19
C LYS A 153 -15.98 -10.50 0.76
N ASP A 154 -15.78 -9.20 0.97
CA ASP A 154 -16.84 -8.20 0.71
C ASP A 154 -16.67 -7.51 -0.67
N LEU A 155 -15.44 -7.48 -1.21
CA LEU A 155 -15.12 -6.81 -2.47
C LEU A 155 -13.93 -7.48 -3.15
N THR A 156 -14.05 -7.69 -4.46
CA THR A 156 -12.98 -8.05 -5.39
C THR A 156 -12.83 -6.96 -6.45
N LEU A 157 -11.61 -6.65 -6.84
CA LEU A 157 -11.27 -5.67 -7.89
C LEU A 157 -10.46 -6.34 -8.99
N ASP A 158 -10.71 -5.93 -10.24
CA ASP A 158 -9.91 -6.36 -11.39
C ASP A 158 -8.60 -5.56 -11.43
N TRP A 159 -7.47 -6.26 -11.55
CA TRP A 159 -6.14 -5.66 -11.57
C TRP A 159 -5.73 -5.17 -12.97
N LYS A 160 -6.37 -5.64 -14.04
CA LYS A 160 -5.97 -5.38 -15.43
C LYS A 160 -6.04 -3.89 -15.84
N PRO A 161 -7.11 -3.12 -15.51
CA PRO A 161 -7.17 -1.70 -15.89
C PRO A 161 -6.05 -0.90 -15.24
N LEU A 162 -5.72 -1.24 -13.99
CA LEU A 162 -4.64 -0.61 -13.23
C LEU A 162 -3.27 -0.97 -13.79
N TYR A 163 -3.06 -2.25 -14.14
CA TYR A 163 -1.83 -2.69 -14.78
C TYR A 163 -1.62 -2.04 -16.15
N LYS A 164 -2.69 -1.90 -16.96
CA LYS A 164 -2.62 -1.21 -18.26
C LYS A 164 -2.13 0.22 -18.14
N GLU A 165 -2.68 0.98 -17.19
CA GLU A 165 -2.23 2.36 -16.94
C GLU A 165 -0.79 2.41 -16.45
N LEU A 166 -0.37 1.44 -15.62
CA LEU A 166 1.00 1.36 -15.10
C LEU A 166 2.02 0.96 -16.17
N LYS A 167 1.64 0.03 -17.05
CA LYS A 167 2.46 -0.49 -18.15
C LYS A 167 2.99 0.64 -19.05
N ALA A 168 2.13 1.63 -19.34
CA ALA A 168 2.44 2.79 -20.14
C ALA A 168 3.52 3.74 -19.55
N PHE A 169 3.88 3.58 -18.27
CA PHE A 169 4.97 4.33 -17.64
C PHE A 169 6.26 3.53 -17.53
N VAL A 170 6.16 2.22 -17.41
CA VAL A 170 7.25 1.40 -16.88
C VAL A 170 7.88 0.50 -17.95
N LEU A 171 7.17 0.19 -19.04
CA LEU A 171 7.75 -0.61 -20.12
C LEU A 171 8.38 0.26 -21.22
N PRO A 172 9.67 0.04 -21.56
CA PRO A 172 10.43 0.86 -22.52
C PRO A 172 9.77 1.02 -23.91
N THR A 173 9.16 -0.05 -24.43
CA THR A 173 8.51 -0.06 -25.75
C THR A 173 7.31 0.89 -25.82
N GLU A 174 6.65 1.12 -24.69
CA GLU A 174 5.49 2.00 -24.57
C GLU A 174 5.81 3.30 -23.84
N SER A 175 7.04 3.54 -23.38
CA SER A 175 7.40 4.77 -22.63
C SER A 175 8.02 5.84 -23.55
N GLY A 176 8.73 5.42 -24.61
CA GLY A 176 9.40 6.31 -25.56
C GLY A 176 8.47 7.15 -26.45
N LEU A 177 7.28 6.63 -26.77
CA LEU A 177 6.25 7.36 -27.55
C LEU A 177 5.43 8.34 -26.69
N VAL A 178 5.62 8.33 -25.37
CA VAL A 178 4.56 8.74 -24.45
C VAL A 178 5.03 9.80 -23.44
N HIS A 179 6.21 10.38 -23.66
CA HIS A 179 6.70 11.57 -22.93
C HIS A 179 6.10 12.90 -23.42
N SER A 180 5.17 12.88 -24.39
CA SER A 180 4.72 14.08 -25.12
C SER A 180 3.32 14.62 -24.76
N THR A 181 2.54 14.00 -23.85
CA THR A 181 1.13 14.42 -23.64
C THR A 181 0.80 14.78 -22.18
N ASN A 182 0.31 16.00 -21.98
CA ASN A 182 -0.22 16.57 -20.72
C ASN A 182 -1.47 15.84 -20.16
N LEU A 183 -1.81 14.66 -20.67
CA LEU A 183 -2.98 13.85 -20.28
C LEU A 183 -2.63 12.70 -19.32
N LYS A 184 -1.37 12.57 -18.90
CA LYS A 184 -0.94 11.44 -18.07
C LYS A 184 -1.29 11.61 -16.60
N ARG A 185 -1.86 10.54 -16.03
CA ARG A 185 -2.09 10.40 -14.59
C ARG A 185 -0.78 10.48 -13.82
N ASN A 186 -0.85 11.02 -12.60
CA ASN A 186 0.30 11.07 -11.72
C ASN A 186 0.69 9.67 -11.25
N VAL A 187 1.90 9.24 -11.57
CA VAL A 187 2.42 7.91 -11.23
C VAL A 187 2.41 7.66 -9.72
N LYS A 188 2.69 8.69 -8.90
CA LYS A 188 2.62 8.56 -7.44
C LYS A 188 1.21 8.25 -6.96
N THR A 189 0.19 8.74 -7.66
CA THR A 189 -1.21 8.44 -7.36
C THR A 189 -1.56 7.03 -7.79
N LEU A 190 -1.08 6.58 -8.95
CA LEU A 190 -1.23 5.19 -9.41
C LEU A 190 -0.56 4.20 -8.46
N THR A 191 0.69 4.43 -8.02
CA THR A 191 1.39 3.58 -7.06
C THR A 191 0.64 3.50 -5.73
N LYS A 192 0.09 4.61 -5.24
CA LYS A 192 -0.77 4.60 -4.05
C LYS A 192 -2.05 3.80 -4.30
N LEU A 193 -2.72 4.01 -5.44
CA LEU A 193 -3.92 3.30 -5.82
C LEU A 193 -3.68 1.78 -5.83
N CYS A 194 -2.56 1.33 -6.39
CA CYS A 194 -2.14 -0.08 -6.35
C CYS A 194 -2.00 -0.61 -4.94
N ALA A 195 -1.31 0.12 -4.05
CA ALA A 195 -1.12 -0.31 -2.67
C ALA A 195 -2.45 -0.51 -1.90
N PHE A 196 -3.51 0.25 -2.23
CA PHE A 196 -4.84 0.06 -1.65
C PHE A 196 -5.64 -1.03 -2.39
N ALA A 197 -5.53 -1.11 -3.71
CA ALA A 197 -6.24 -2.08 -4.54
C ALA A 197 -5.73 -3.51 -4.31
N GLN A 198 -4.42 -3.70 -4.09
CA GLN A 198 -3.74 -4.99 -3.86
C GLN A 198 -4.44 -5.86 -2.82
N LEU A 199 -5.02 -5.25 -1.77
CA LEU A 199 -5.72 -5.98 -0.72
C LEU A 199 -7.02 -6.64 -1.22
N PHE A 200 -7.65 -6.06 -2.24
CA PHE A 200 -8.95 -6.50 -2.79
C PHE A 200 -8.81 -7.27 -4.10
N ILE A 201 -7.59 -7.58 -4.55
CA ILE A 201 -7.35 -8.48 -5.68
C ILE A 201 -7.54 -9.92 -5.21
N ASP A 202 -8.16 -10.74 -6.04
CA ASP A 202 -8.32 -12.17 -5.77
C ASP A 202 -6.94 -12.88 -5.81
N PRO A 203 -6.52 -13.60 -4.76
CA PRO A 203 -5.27 -14.37 -4.77
C PRO A 203 -5.23 -15.45 -5.88
N CYS A 204 -6.38 -15.87 -6.43
CA CYS A 204 -6.40 -16.79 -7.56
C CYS A 204 -5.83 -16.19 -8.87
N GLU A 205 -5.70 -14.86 -8.95
CA GLU A 205 -5.14 -14.17 -10.11
C GLU A 205 -3.59 -14.13 -10.10
N VAL A 206 -2.94 -14.55 -9.01
CA VAL A 206 -1.47 -14.52 -8.88
C VAL A 206 -0.74 -15.18 -10.05
N PRO A 207 -1.11 -16.40 -10.51
CA PRO A 207 -0.43 -17.02 -11.65
C PRO A 207 -0.57 -16.20 -12.93
N ALA A 208 -1.78 -15.68 -13.23
CA ALA A 208 -2.03 -14.86 -14.40
C ALA A 208 -1.24 -13.54 -14.36
N MET A 209 -1.09 -12.94 -13.18
CA MET A 209 -0.24 -11.76 -13.00
C MET A 209 1.24 -12.08 -13.23
N LEU A 210 1.72 -13.21 -12.72
CA LEU A 210 3.11 -13.63 -12.92
C LEU A 210 3.40 -13.98 -14.39
N GLU A 211 2.47 -14.61 -15.11
CA GLU A 211 2.59 -14.87 -16.55
C GLU A 211 2.74 -13.58 -17.38
N GLU A 212 2.13 -12.48 -16.94
CA GLU A 212 2.28 -11.17 -17.60
C GLU A 212 3.56 -10.43 -17.16
N PHE A 213 3.99 -10.57 -15.90
CA PHE A 213 5.14 -9.84 -15.37
C PHE A 213 6.47 -10.48 -15.77
N LEU A 214 6.59 -11.80 -15.62
CA LEU A 214 7.85 -12.54 -15.78
C LEU A 214 8.48 -12.45 -17.18
N PRO A 215 7.74 -12.40 -18.31
CA PRO A 215 8.34 -12.25 -19.64
C PRO A 215 9.16 -10.98 -19.82
N HIS A 216 8.89 -9.95 -19.02
CA HIS A 216 9.62 -8.68 -19.05
C HIS A 216 10.91 -8.71 -18.19
N TYR A 217 11.13 -9.79 -17.43
CA TYR A 217 12.31 -9.94 -16.59
C TYR A 217 13.53 -10.26 -17.46
N THR A 218 14.50 -9.35 -17.47
CA THR A 218 15.77 -9.55 -18.18
C THR A 218 16.93 -9.03 -17.34
N THR A 219 18.02 -9.79 -17.34
CA THR A 219 19.28 -9.39 -16.69
C THR A 219 20.24 -8.70 -17.68
N SER A 220 20.01 -8.85 -18.98
CA SER A 220 20.79 -8.18 -20.03
C SER A 220 20.55 -6.67 -20.01
N PHE A 221 19.34 -6.26 -19.65
CA PHE A 221 18.97 -4.87 -19.39
C PHE A 221 18.33 -4.78 -18.01
N SER A 222 19.14 -4.42 -17.01
CA SER A 222 18.77 -4.52 -15.59
C SER A 222 17.50 -3.76 -15.22
N GLU A 223 17.14 -2.70 -15.95
CA GLU A 223 15.87 -1.98 -15.78
C GLU A 223 14.67 -2.93 -15.79
N GLY A 224 14.61 -3.91 -16.71
CA GLY A 224 13.52 -4.87 -16.77
C GLY A 224 13.36 -5.70 -15.50
N ALA A 225 14.48 -6.08 -14.86
CA ALA A 225 14.45 -6.77 -13.58
C ALA A 225 13.88 -5.89 -12.44
N PHE A 226 14.27 -4.61 -12.38
CA PHE A 226 13.75 -3.66 -11.39
C PHE A 226 12.26 -3.39 -11.58
N VAL A 227 11.82 -3.26 -12.83
CA VAL A 227 10.41 -3.09 -13.18
C VAL A 227 9.58 -4.27 -12.68
N VAL A 228 9.98 -5.49 -12.99
CA VAL A 228 9.24 -6.69 -12.59
C VAL A 228 9.23 -6.86 -11.07
N ALA A 229 10.35 -6.64 -10.39
CA ALA A 229 10.39 -6.68 -8.93
C ALA A 229 9.48 -5.60 -8.29
N GLY A 230 9.46 -4.39 -8.86
CA GLY A 230 8.55 -3.33 -8.44
C GLY A 230 7.09 -3.70 -8.64
N LEU A 231 6.73 -4.30 -9.78
CA LEU A 231 5.37 -4.75 -10.09
C LEU A 231 4.90 -5.84 -9.12
N ILE A 232 5.76 -6.82 -8.85
CA ILE A 232 5.50 -7.88 -7.86
C ILE A 232 5.23 -7.25 -6.48
N ASN A 233 6.10 -6.33 -6.05
CA ASN A 233 5.93 -5.67 -4.76
C ASN A 233 4.65 -4.81 -4.70
N LEU A 234 4.27 -4.18 -5.80
CA LEU A 234 3.20 -3.19 -5.82
C LEU A 234 1.79 -3.78 -6.01
N LEU A 235 1.66 -4.79 -6.89
CA LEU A 235 0.35 -5.29 -7.35
C LEU A 235 0.03 -6.69 -6.84
N LEU A 236 1.01 -7.57 -6.64
CA LEU A 236 0.74 -8.98 -6.37
C LEU A 236 0.06 -9.15 -5.00
N PRO A 237 -1.13 -9.75 -4.90
CA PRO A 237 -1.83 -9.88 -3.63
C PRO A 237 -1.05 -10.79 -2.66
N THR A 238 -0.97 -10.39 -1.39
CA THR A 238 -0.33 -11.15 -0.31
C THR A 238 -1.32 -11.92 0.57
N SER A 239 -2.62 -11.75 0.31
CA SER A 239 -3.69 -12.48 1.00
C SER A 239 -3.59 -13.98 0.72
N PRO A 240 -3.80 -14.85 1.72
CA PRO A 240 -3.73 -16.29 1.51
C PRO A 240 -4.82 -16.76 0.55
N ALA A 241 -4.45 -17.68 -0.34
CA ALA A 241 -5.39 -18.32 -1.26
C ALA A 241 -6.43 -19.19 -0.52
N PRO A 242 -7.60 -19.45 -1.11
CA PRO A 242 -8.60 -20.37 -0.57
C PRO A 242 -8.01 -21.76 -0.31
N ALA A 243 -8.48 -22.44 0.73
CA ALA A 243 -7.96 -23.75 1.17
C ALA A 243 -8.09 -24.85 0.09
N ASP A 244 -9.01 -24.69 -0.85
CA ASP A 244 -9.29 -25.67 -1.90
C ASP A 244 -8.20 -25.71 -3.00
N ARG A 245 -7.34 -24.68 -3.10
CA ARG A 245 -6.31 -24.60 -4.15
C ARG A 245 -4.89 -24.70 -3.59
N GLN A 246 -4.38 -25.92 -3.52
CA GLN A 246 -3.00 -26.20 -3.09
C GLN A 246 -1.94 -25.66 -4.08
N ASP A 247 -2.30 -25.49 -5.34
CA ASP A 247 -1.39 -24.97 -6.38
C ASP A 247 -0.93 -23.54 -6.07
N LEU A 248 -1.74 -22.77 -5.33
CA LEU A 248 -1.51 -21.36 -4.99
C LEU A 248 -0.79 -21.18 -3.64
N LEU A 249 -0.27 -22.26 -3.06
CA LEU A 249 0.52 -22.15 -1.85
C LEU A 249 1.79 -21.32 -2.10
N PRO A 250 2.20 -20.49 -1.12
CA PRO A 250 3.44 -19.70 -1.25
C PRO A 250 4.66 -20.55 -1.60
N GLN A 251 4.70 -21.81 -1.15
CA GLN A 251 5.79 -22.73 -1.45
C GLN A 251 5.99 -22.99 -2.95
N THR A 252 4.95 -22.86 -3.77
CA THR A 252 5.03 -23.09 -5.22
C THR A 252 5.79 -21.98 -5.94
N TYR A 253 5.52 -20.72 -5.61
CA TYR A 253 6.07 -19.56 -6.34
C TYR A 253 7.22 -18.84 -5.62
N LEU A 254 7.40 -19.07 -4.31
CA LEU A 254 8.52 -18.51 -3.55
C LEU A 254 9.90 -18.86 -4.12
N PRO A 255 10.20 -20.11 -4.53
CA PRO A 255 11.49 -20.43 -5.14
C PRO A 255 11.83 -19.55 -6.34
N THR A 256 10.83 -19.25 -7.18
CA THR A 256 10.99 -18.34 -8.32
C THR A 256 11.35 -16.93 -7.85
N HIS A 257 10.65 -16.38 -6.86
CA HIS A 257 11.01 -15.05 -6.32
C HIS A 257 12.42 -15.00 -5.74
N PHE A 258 12.84 -16.01 -4.98
CA PHE A 258 14.20 -16.09 -4.44
C PHE A 258 15.26 -16.25 -5.52
N HIS A 259 14.95 -17.01 -6.58
CA HIS A 259 15.81 -17.11 -7.75
C HIS A 259 15.97 -15.76 -8.45
N LEU A 260 14.86 -15.07 -8.77
CA LEU A 260 14.89 -13.73 -9.37
C LEU A 260 15.66 -12.75 -8.47
N TRP A 261 15.43 -12.79 -7.15
CA TRP A 261 16.16 -11.98 -6.19
C TRP A 261 17.69 -12.21 -6.28
N SER A 262 18.12 -13.47 -6.38
CA SER A 262 19.54 -13.82 -6.47
C SER A 262 20.23 -13.37 -7.77
N LEU A 263 19.49 -13.16 -8.87
CA LEU A 263 20.04 -12.76 -10.17
C LEU A 263 20.57 -11.32 -10.19
N VAL A 264 19.98 -10.42 -9.39
CA VAL A 264 20.42 -9.01 -9.28
C VAL A 264 21.07 -8.79 -7.92
N GLY A 265 22.35 -9.14 -7.84
CA GLY A 265 23.14 -8.96 -6.63
C GLY A 265 23.58 -7.50 -6.40
N ARG A 266 23.91 -7.18 -5.14
CA ARG A 266 24.51 -5.90 -4.70
C ARG A 266 23.65 -4.65 -5.00
N SER A 267 22.34 -4.80 -5.15
CA SER A 267 21.39 -3.69 -5.25
C SER A 267 20.66 -3.47 -3.92
N LYS A 268 20.66 -2.23 -3.41
CA LYS A 268 19.91 -1.87 -2.20
C LYS A 268 18.41 -1.79 -2.47
N THR A 269 18.04 -1.27 -3.63
CA THR A 269 16.64 -1.12 -4.05
C THR A 269 15.97 -2.48 -4.21
N PHE A 270 16.67 -3.45 -4.81
CA PHE A 270 16.16 -4.80 -5.03
C PHE A 270 15.97 -5.55 -3.70
N ASP A 271 16.96 -5.50 -2.80
CA ASP A 271 16.87 -6.07 -1.45
C ASP A 271 15.68 -5.47 -0.68
N THR A 272 15.52 -4.16 -0.70
CA THR A 272 14.40 -3.47 -0.01
C THR A 272 13.04 -3.88 -0.57
N THR A 273 12.95 -4.04 -1.89
CA THR A 273 11.70 -4.40 -2.60
C THR A 273 11.25 -5.81 -2.24
N TYR A 274 12.15 -6.79 -2.31
CA TYR A 274 11.81 -8.17 -1.93
C TYR A 274 11.53 -8.31 -0.44
N LEU A 275 12.28 -7.61 0.43
CA LEU A 275 12.00 -7.63 1.87
C LEU A 275 10.63 -7.02 2.21
N ASP A 276 10.20 -5.92 1.56
CA ASP A 276 8.85 -5.36 1.74
C ASP A 276 7.76 -6.37 1.31
N TYR A 277 7.94 -7.02 0.16
CA TYR A 277 7.01 -8.05 -0.31
C TYR A 277 6.94 -9.26 0.64
N LEU A 278 8.09 -9.87 0.95
CA LEU A 278 8.19 -11.06 1.79
C LEU A 278 7.69 -10.80 3.22
N SER A 279 7.94 -9.60 3.77
CA SER A 279 7.44 -9.23 5.10
C SER A 279 5.92 -9.17 5.17
N ARG A 280 5.26 -8.68 4.11
CA ARG A 280 3.79 -8.63 4.01
C ARG A 280 3.20 -10.01 3.78
N LEU A 281 3.80 -10.79 2.88
CA LEU A 281 3.41 -12.18 2.63
C LEU A 281 3.48 -13.01 3.91
N ALA A 282 4.58 -12.93 4.66
CA ALA A 282 4.74 -13.65 5.92
C ALA A 282 3.67 -13.21 6.94
N ARG A 283 3.40 -11.91 7.07
CA ARG A 283 2.41 -11.37 8.01
C ARG A 283 0.99 -11.83 7.70
N ASP A 284 0.58 -11.76 6.44
CA ASP A 284 -0.78 -12.13 6.03
C ASP A 284 -0.99 -13.65 6.09
N SER A 285 0.07 -14.43 5.83
CA SER A 285 0.07 -15.89 5.93
C SER A 285 -0.17 -16.42 7.34
N LEU A 286 0.18 -15.67 8.40
CA LEU A 286 -0.03 -16.08 9.80
C LEU A 286 -1.50 -16.37 10.14
N THR A 287 -2.44 -15.77 9.40
CA THR A 287 -3.87 -16.00 9.63
C THR A 287 -4.41 -17.25 8.97
N ALA A 288 -3.67 -17.82 8.03
CA ALA A 288 -4.12 -18.94 7.23
C ALA A 288 -3.69 -20.26 7.90
N ALA A 289 -4.65 -20.99 8.44
CA ALA A 289 -4.42 -22.32 9.02
C ALA A 289 -3.96 -23.36 7.97
N GLN A 290 -4.18 -23.09 6.68
CA GLN A 290 -3.83 -23.99 5.58
C GLN A 290 -2.33 -24.02 5.24
N ILE A 291 -1.56 -23.00 5.66
CA ILE A 291 -0.14 -22.88 5.32
C ILE A 291 0.67 -23.63 6.39
N PRO A 292 1.47 -24.65 6.02
CA PRO A 292 2.31 -25.34 6.98
C PRO A 292 3.49 -24.43 7.38
N PHE A 293 3.65 -24.22 8.68
CA PHE A 293 4.78 -23.49 9.24
C PHE A 293 5.87 -24.47 9.69
N SER A 294 7.12 -24.16 9.34
CA SER A 294 8.31 -24.88 9.77
C SER A 294 9.06 -24.10 10.87
N GLU A 295 10.21 -24.62 11.32
CA GLU A 295 11.14 -23.92 12.23
C GLU A 295 11.59 -22.54 11.68
N HIS A 296 11.57 -22.38 10.36
CA HIS A 296 11.89 -21.13 9.65
C HIS A 296 10.63 -20.38 9.18
N GLY A 297 9.47 -20.69 9.77
CA GLY A 297 8.18 -20.12 9.40
C GLY A 297 7.71 -20.60 8.03
N LEU A 298 7.34 -19.65 7.16
CA LEU A 298 6.93 -19.90 5.77
C LEU A 298 8.12 -20.31 4.87
N PHE A 299 9.34 -19.93 5.26
CA PHE A 299 10.53 -20.01 4.41
C PHE A 299 11.32 -21.29 4.67
N THR A 300 12.15 -21.69 3.71
CA THR A 300 13.16 -22.73 3.93
C THR A 300 14.38 -22.18 4.68
N LYS A 301 15.24 -23.06 5.19
CA LYS A 301 16.50 -22.67 5.85
C LYS A 301 17.35 -21.76 4.97
N GLU A 302 17.52 -22.12 3.70
CA GLU A 302 18.30 -21.35 2.73
C GLU A 302 17.68 -19.98 2.44
N GLN A 303 16.36 -19.93 2.24
CA GLN A 303 15.62 -18.69 2.02
C GLN A 303 15.73 -17.76 3.23
N SER A 304 15.59 -18.29 4.45
CA SER A 304 15.74 -17.52 5.68
C SER A 304 17.16 -16.95 5.82
N SER A 305 18.19 -17.74 5.46
CA SER A 305 19.58 -17.30 5.48
C SER A 305 19.84 -16.15 4.51
N LEU A 306 19.21 -16.17 3.32
CA LEU A 306 19.29 -15.05 2.38
C LEU A 306 18.61 -13.78 2.94
N ILE A 307 17.42 -13.91 3.54
CA ILE A 307 16.70 -12.79 4.17
C ILE A 307 17.56 -12.14 5.26
N PHE A 308 18.13 -12.94 6.17
CA PHE A 308 18.99 -12.42 7.24
C PHE A 308 20.26 -11.77 6.68
N THR A 309 20.87 -12.37 5.66
CA THR A 309 22.05 -11.79 5.00
C THR A 309 21.72 -10.43 4.37
N ALA A 310 20.62 -10.33 3.63
CA ALA A 310 20.19 -9.06 3.03
C ALA A 310 19.86 -8.00 4.08
N THR A 311 19.20 -8.41 5.17
CA THR A 311 18.90 -7.53 6.31
C THR A 311 20.19 -6.98 6.94
N LEU A 312 21.20 -7.84 7.17
CA LEU A 312 22.50 -7.41 7.69
C LEU A 312 23.23 -6.47 6.73
N ARG A 313 23.15 -6.70 5.40
CA ARG A 313 23.70 -5.77 4.41
C ARG A 313 23.02 -4.40 4.46
N LEU A 314 21.69 -4.36 4.64
CA LEU A 314 20.92 -3.10 4.74
C LEU A 314 21.24 -2.28 6.00
N LEU A 315 21.71 -2.92 7.07
CA LEU A 315 22.16 -2.22 8.28
C LEU A 315 23.49 -1.48 8.07
N GLU A 316 24.21 -1.74 6.97
CA GLU A 316 25.47 -1.09 6.60
C GLU A 316 26.49 -1.03 7.75
N ILE A 317 26.54 -2.09 8.57
CA ILE A 317 27.47 -2.19 9.69
C ILE A 317 28.90 -2.23 9.10
N PRO A 318 29.79 -1.30 9.47
CA PRO A 318 31.15 -1.28 8.93
C PRO A 318 31.92 -2.49 9.44
N VAL A 319 32.26 -3.40 8.52
CA VAL A 319 33.08 -4.59 8.79
C VAL A 319 34.37 -4.51 7.99
N GLY A 320 35.50 -4.29 8.67
CA GLY A 320 36.81 -4.15 8.03
C GLY A 320 36.96 -2.88 7.19
N GLN A 321 37.83 -2.95 6.18
CA GLN A 321 38.18 -1.81 5.29
C GLN A 321 37.34 -1.77 3.99
N SER A 322 36.32 -2.62 3.84
CA SER A 322 35.55 -2.65 2.60
C SER A 322 34.57 -1.47 2.54
N SER A 323 34.50 -0.83 1.37
CA SER A 323 33.39 0.05 1.02
C SER A 323 32.06 -0.73 0.97
N SER A 324 30.94 0.00 1.05
CA SER A 324 29.56 -0.53 1.15
C SER A 324 29.29 -1.85 0.41
N PRO A 325 28.48 -2.77 0.98
CA PRO A 325 28.12 -4.03 0.30
C PRO A 325 27.38 -3.81 -1.03
N TYR A 326 26.77 -2.63 -1.20
CA TYR A 326 25.97 -2.26 -2.37
C TYR A 326 26.80 -1.50 -3.42
N SER A 327 26.40 -1.66 -4.68
CA SER A 327 26.95 -0.92 -5.81
C SER A 327 25.95 0.13 -6.29
N ALA A 328 26.28 1.40 -6.13
CA ALA A 328 25.44 2.51 -6.61
C ALA A 328 25.19 2.45 -8.12
N LEU A 329 26.13 1.91 -8.90
CA LEU A 329 25.97 1.73 -10.35
C LEU A 329 24.84 0.75 -10.69
N VAL A 330 24.65 -0.29 -9.88
CA VAL A 330 23.56 -1.24 -10.07
C VAL A 330 22.22 -0.59 -9.75
N ASP A 331 22.14 0.21 -8.68
CA ASP A 331 20.90 0.91 -8.33
C ASP A 331 20.54 2.03 -9.33
N ILE A 332 21.53 2.71 -9.91
CA ILE A 332 21.32 3.68 -11.00
C ILE A 332 20.70 3.02 -12.23
N SER A 333 20.97 1.74 -12.45
CA SER A 333 20.40 0.97 -13.57
C SER A 333 18.92 0.59 -13.39
N SER A 334 18.29 1.05 -12.30
CA SER A 334 16.85 0.86 -12.05
C SER A 334 15.95 1.52 -13.10
N GLY A 335 16.41 2.56 -13.81
CA GLY A 335 15.69 3.17 -14.93
C GLY A 335 14.25 3.57 -14.56
N LEU A 336 13.26 3.13 -15.35
CA LEU A 336 11.84 3.37 -15.07
C LEU A 336 11.32 2.60 -13.85
N GLY A 337 12.05 1.60 -13.34
CA GLY A 337 11.69 0.85 -12.14
C GLY A 337 11.57 1.74 -10.89
N ILE A 338 12.32 2.84 -10.80
CA ILE A 338 12.23 3.80 -9.69
C ILE A 338 10.84 4.44 -9.56
N MET A 339 10.07 4.46 -10.65
CA MET A 339 8.71 5.01 -10.66
C MET A 339 7.71 4.14 -9.88
N LEU A 340 8.08 2.88 -9.63
CA LEU A 340 7.28 1.91 -8.87
C LEU A 340 7.57 1.94 -7.36
N ASP A 341 8.57 2.71 -6.92
CA ASP A 341 8.92 2.78 -5.50
C ASP A 341 7.75 3.30 -4.66
N ARG A 342 7.47 2.58 -3.59
CA ARG A 342 6.48 2.99 -2.59
C ARG A 342 7.01 4.16 -1.79
N ASP A 343 6.10 5.01 -1.31
CA ASP A 343 6.47 6.19 -0.51
C ASP A 343 7.18 5.77 0.79
N THR A 344 8.50 5.94 0.82
CA THR A 344 9.39 5.53 1.92
C THR A 344 9.07 6.20 3.25
N ARG A 345 8.38 7.35 3.23
CA ARG A 345 7.94 8.04 4.46
C ARG A 345 6.71 7.37 5.10
N LYS A 346 5.85 6.76 4.28
CA LYS A 346 4.60 6.11 4.74
C LYS A 346 4.78 4.61 4.97
N HIS A 347 5.75 4.02 4.29
CA HIS A 347 6.15 2.63 4.43
C HIS A 347 7.67 2.58 4.65
N PRO A 348 8.15 2.95 5.86
CA PRO A 348 9.57 2.86 6.15
C PRO A 348 9.98 1.40 6.23
N CYS A 349 10.67 0.92 5.20
CA CYS A 349 11.32 -0.40 5.20
C CYS A 349 12.66 -0.36 5.97
N CYS A 350 13.26 0.84 6.09
CA CYS A 350 14.48 1.12 6.85
C CYS A 350 14.35 2.46 7.60
N PRO A 351 14.95 2.60 8.79
CA PRO A 351 15.12 3.92 9.40
C PRO A 351 15.94 4.81 8.46
N PRO A 352 15.61 6.11 8.33
CA PRO A 352 16.38 7.02 7.49
C PRO A 352 17.83 7.08 7.99
N HIS A 353 18.78 7.16 7.06
CA HIS A 353 20.19 7.46 7.32
C HIS A 353 20.28 8.66 8.27
N ARG A 354 20.55 8.40 9.55
CA ARG A 354 21.36 9.34 10.30
C ARG A 354 22.80 8.95 10.00
N PRO A 355 23.64 9.85 9.47
CA PRO A 355 25.07 9.64 9.61
C PRO A 355 25.32 9.44 11.10
N LEU A 356 25.83 8.27 11.46
CA LEU A 356 26.47 8.09 12.75
C LEU A 356 27.66 9.05 12.71
N ASP A 357 27.50 10.22 13.33
CA ASP A 357 28.61 11.13 13.54
C ASP A 357 29.76 10.32 14.15
N SER A 358 30.87 10.27 13.42
CA SER A 358 32.09 9.54 13.76
C SER A 358 32.72 9.96 15.11
N ASN A 359 32.16 10.98 15.76
CA ASN A 359 32.54 11.44 17.09
C ASN A 359 31.88 10.65 18.25
N VAL A 360 30.81 9.89 18.03
CA VAL A 360 30.16 9.14 19.13
C VAL A 360 30.89 7.83 19.42
N ALA A 361 31.46 7.18 18.40
CA ALA A 361 32.17 5.90 18.54
C ALA A 361 33.49 6.01 19.33
N LEU A 362 34.11 7.19 19.40
CA LEU A 362 35.35 7.40 20.16
C LEU A 362 35.13 7.60 21.67
N SER A 363 33.89 7.87 22.12
CA SER A 363 33.60 8.11 23.53
C SER A 363 33.34 6.85 24.38
N CYS A 364 33.16 5.69 23.74
CA CYS A 364 32.88 4.42 24.42
C CYS A 364 34.12 3.50 24.58
N LEU A 365 35.30 3.94 24.14
CA LEU A 365 36.56 3.18 24.26
C LEU A 365 37.63 3.87 25.13
N SER A 366 37.30 4.97 25.80
CA SER A 366 38.18 5.61 26.80
C SER A 366 37.54 5.59 28.19
N GLY A 367 37.40 4.40 28.75
CA GLY A 367 37.00 4.18 30.14
C GLY A 367 37.85 3.06 30.72
N VAL A 368 39.02 3.45 31.23
CA VAL A 368 39.74 2.71 32.29
C VAL A 368 38.92 2.77 33.56
#